data_AF-A0AAD5SGT0-F1
#
_entry.id   AF-A0AAD5SGT0-F1
#
_cell.length_a   1.000
_cell.length_b   1.000
_cell.length_c   1.000
_cell.angle_alpha   90.00
_cell.angle_beta   90.00
_cell.angle_gamma   90.00
#
_symmetry.space_group_name_H-M   'P 1'
#
loop_
_entity.id
_entity.type
_entity.pdbx_description
1 polymer ?
#
loop_
_entity_poly.entity_id
_entity_poly.type
_entity_poly.pdbx_seq_one_letter_code
_entity_poly.pdbx_strand_id
1 'polypeptide(L)'
;MSTWRNSLISTYQSLRANGPFKTFKYLLTLDQTRVGKHVGTDYLGNEYYENRDDIVLRDRWVLFKKWNYDATQVPPEWHQWLHKITDDVPSEKTLPKQFFVTPSVENVTGSRGAFRTYNTTTPKINPWNGGVKQREG
;
A
#
# COMPACT_ATOMS: atom_id res chain seq x y z
N MET A 1 -11.24 -31.55 15.64
CA MET A 1 -9.78 -31.58 15.92
C MET A 1 -9.41 -30.27 16.61
N SER A 2 -8.65 -30.32 17.71
CA SER A 2 -8.41 -29.13 18.55
C SER A 2 -7.62 -28.05 17.80
N THR A 3 -8.21 -26.87 17.68
CA THR A 3 -7.66 -25.68 16.99
C THR A 3 -6.27 -25.29 17.51
N TRP A 4 -6.04 -25.50 18.80
CA TRP A 4 -4.78 -25.20 19.50
C TRP A 4 -3.58 -26.01 18.99
N ARG A 5 -3.76 -27.28 18.63
CA ARG A 5 -2.65 -28.12 18.14
C ARG A 5 -2.13 -27.63 16.80
N ASN A 6 -3.04 -27.26 15.90
CA ASN A 6 -2.67 -26.79 14.56
C ASN A 6 -1.96 -25.43 14.62
N SER A 7 -2.39 -24.54 15.52
CA SER A 7 -1.74 -23.23 15.75
C SER A 7 -0.31 -23.37 16.31
N LEU A 8 -0.09 -24.32 17.22
CA LEU A 8 1.26 -24.60 17.74
C LEU A 8 2.18 -25.18 16.65
N ILE A 9 1.65 -26.08 15.81
CA ILE A 9 2.40 -26.67 14.70
C ILE A 9 2.77 -25.60 13.66
N SER A 10 1.84 -24.71 13.27
CA SER A 10 2.13 -23.63 12.32
C SER A 10 3.13 -22.61 12.87
N THR A 11 3.03 -22.31 14.16
CA THR A 11 3.97 -21.43 14.87
C THR A 11 5.37 -22.04 14.91
N TYR A 12 5.48 -23.34 15.17
CA TYR A 12 6.76 -24.04 15.11
C TYR A 12 7.34 -24.08 13.69
N GLN A 13 6.53 -24.39 12.68
CA GLN A 13 6.95 -24.42 11.28
C GLN A 13 7.44 -23.04 10.81
N SER A 14 6.74 -21.97 11.19
CA SER A 14 7.14 -20.59 10.86
C SER A 14 8.43 -20.17 11.57
N LEU A 15 8.60 -20.51 12.86
CA LEU A 15 9.86 -20.30 13.58
C LEU A 15 11.03 -20.97 12.88
N ARG A 16 10.84 -22.20 12.38
CA ARG A 16 11.87 -22.94 11.64
C ARG A 16 12.16 -22.34 10.26
N ALA A 17 11.13 -21.88 9.53
CA ALA A 17 11.27 -21.39 8.17
C ALA A 17 11.74 -19.92 8.09
N ASN A 18 11.17 -19.05 8.91
CA ASN A 18 11.38 -17.60 8.87
C ASN A 18 12.35 -17.09 9.94
N GLY A 19 12.63 -17.89 10.96
CA GLY A 19 13.38 -17.47 12.16
C GLY A 19 12.52 -16.74 13.20
N PRO A 20 13.05 -16.53 14.41
CA PRO A 20 12.29 -16.02 15.54
C PRO A 20 11.82 -14.57 15.36
N PHE A 21 12.71 -13.67 14.91
CA PHE A 21 12.39 -12.25 14.78
C PHE A 21 11.32 -11.98 13.71
N LYS A 22 11.41 -12.66 12.57
CA LYS A 22 10.43 -12.50 11.49
C LYS A 22 9.09 -13.11 11.88
N THR A 23 9.09 -14.27 12.54
CA THR A 23 7.86 -14.89 13.08
C THR A 23 7.20 -14.00 14.14
N PHE A 24 7.99 -13.35 14.99
CA PHE A 24 7.48 -12.37 15.94
C PHE A 24 6.88 -11.14 15.23
N LYS A 25 7.53 -10.63 14.19
CA LYS A 25 6.96 -9.56 13.35
C LYS A 25 5.63 -10.01 12.73
N TYR A 26 5.56 -11.21 12.15
CA TYR A 26 4.34 -11.80 11.61
C TYR A 26 3.20 -11.82 12.63
N LEU A 27 3.49 -12.28 13.84
CA LEU A 27 2.52 -12.31 14.93
C LEU A 27 1.98 -10.92 15.28
N LEU A 28 2.84 -9.91 15.30
CA LEU A 28 2.42 -8.56 15.69
C LEU A 28 1.72 -7.77 14.56
N THR A 29 2.02 -8.06 13.28
CA THR A 29 1.47 -7.31 12.16
C THR A 29 0.30 -8.00 11.47
N LEU A 30 0.27 -9.33 11.44
CA LEU A 30 -0.72 -10.13 10.69
C LEU A 30 -1.60 -10.99 11.60
N ASP A 31 -1.40 -10.91 12.92
CA ASP A 31 -2.06 -11.68 13.98
C ASP A 31 -1.93 -13.21 13.84
N GLN A 32 -1.12 -13.68 12.89
CA GLN A 32 -0.99 -15.09 12.57
C GLN A 32 0.40 -15.39 12.00
N THR A 33 0.91 -16.58 12.30
CA THR A 33 2.12 -17.09 11.69
C THR A 33 1.85 -17.63 10.30
N ARG A 34 2.68 -17.23 9.32
CA ARG A 34 2.59 -17.70 7.95
C ARG A 34 3.94 -18.10 7.40
N VAL A 35 3.93 -19.05 6.49
CA VAL A 35 5.10 -19.48 5.70
C VAL A 35 4.69 -19.42 4.24
N GLY A 36 5.52 -18.78 3.43
CA GLY A 36 5.29 -18.62 2.00
C GLY A 36 6.57 -18.27 1.27
N LYS A 37 6.53 -18.42 -0.05
CA LYS A 37 7.62 -18.04 -0.93
C LYS A 37 7.66 -16.52 -1.04
N HIS A 38 8.86 -15.95 -0.87
CA HIS A 38 9.08 -14.53 -1.16
C HIS A 38 9.00 -14.29 -2.67
N VAL A 39 8.10 -13.42 -3.09
CA VAL A 39 7.85 -13.11 -4.52
C VAL A 39 8.65 -11.89 -4.94
N GLY A 40 8.69 -10.86 -4.10
CA GLY A 40 9.50 -9.67 -4.34
C GLY A 40 9.24 -8.59 -3.30
N THR A 41 9.90 -7.46 -3.52
CA THR A 41 9.85 -6.29 -2.64
C THR A 41 9.60 -5.05 -3.48
N ASP A 42 8.70 -4.18 -3.03
CA ASP A 42 8.45 -2.91 -3.70
C ASP A 42 9.50 -1.84 -3.37
N TYR A 43 9.39 -0.67 -4.01
CA TYR A 43 10.29 0.47 -3.76
C TYR A 43 10.12 1.10 -2.37
N LEU A 44 8.99 0.88 -1.70
CA LEU A 44 8.76 1.30 -0.31
C LEU A 44 9.38 0.31 0.69
N GLY A 45 9.75 -0.88 0.22
CA GLY A 45 10.32 -1.99 0.95
C GLY A 45 9.29 -2.91 1.61
N ASN A 46 8.03 -2.88 1.18
CA ASN A 46 7.05 -3.89 1.54
C ASN A 46 7.38 -5.20 0.81
N GLU A 47 7.29 -6.31 1.53
CA GLU A 47 7.64 -7.63 1.02
C GLU A 47 6.38 -8.43 0.70
N TYR A 48 6.34 -9.05 -0.47
CA TYR A 48 5.18 -9.80 -0.96
C TYR A 48 5.47 -11.30 -0.97
N TYR A 49 4.46 -12.07 -0.57
CA TYR A 49 4.58 -13.51 -0.38
C TYR A 49 3.41 -14.27 -0.99
N GLU A 50 3.68 -15.48 -1.47
CA GLU A 50 2.70 -16.40 -2.03
C GLU A 50 2.84 -17.80 -1.41
N ASN A 51 1.71 -18.43 -1.09
CA ASN A 51 1.62 -19.85 -0.74
C ASN A 51 0.35 -20.46 -1.36
N ARG A 52 0.54 -21.26 -2.41
CA ARG A 52 -0.56 -21.90 -3.16
C ARG A 52 -1.23 -23.06 -2.43
N ASP A 53 -0.64 -23.54 -1.34
CA ASP A 53 -1.22 -24.60 -0.51
C ASP A 53 -2.26 -24.07 0.49
N ASP A 54 -2.34 -22.74 0.66
CA ASP A 54 -3.33 -22.10 1.53
C ASP A 54 -4.68 -21.89 0.82
N ILE A 55 -5.69 -21.50 1.59
CA ILE A 55 -7.05 -21.25 1.11
C ILE A 55 -7.02 -20.09 0.09
N VAL A 56 -7.80 -20.23 -0.98
CA VAL A 56 -8.00 -19.20 -2.00
C VAL A 56 -8.36 -17.86 -1.34
N LEU A 57 -7.71 -16.77 -1.77
CA LEU A 57 -7.78 -15.40 -1.21
C LEU A 57 -6.88 -15.14 0.01
N ARG A 58 -6.29 -16.18 0.61
CA ARG A 58 -5.29 -16.04 1.70
C ARG A 58 -3.88 -16.43 1.28
N ASP A 59 -3.74 -16.98 0.08
CA ASP A 59 -2.50 -17.44 -0.53
C ASP A 59 -1.50 -16.32 -0.83
N ARG A 60 -1.95 -15.08 -1.05
CA ARG A 60 -1.08 -13.90 -1.26
C ARG A 60 -1.20 -12.95 -0.07
N TRP A 61 -0.07 -12.43 0.41
CA TRP A 61 -0.06 -11.40 1.45
C TRP A 61 1.15 -10.47 1.32
N VAL A 62 1.04 -9.32 1.99
CA VAL A 62 2.10 -8.32 2.11
C VAL A 62 2.55 -8.21 3.56
N LEU A 63 3.86 -8.07 3.75
CA LEU A 63 4.47 -7.69 5.02
C LEU A 63 5.00 -6.26 4.87
N PHE A 64 4.29 -5.32 5.49
CA PHE A 64 4.66 -3.91 5.43
C PHE A 64 6.01 -3.62 6.09
N LYS A 65 6.73 -2.64 5.55
CA LYS A 65 7.98 -2.17 6.15
C LYS A 65 7.72 -1.27 7.35
N LYS A 66 6.77 -0.35 7.22
CA LYS A 66 6.39 0.60 8.27
C LYS A 66 5.58 -0.10 9.36
N TRP A 67 5.74 0.35 10.61
CA TRP A 67 4.93 -0.12 11.73
C TRP A 67 3.52 0.45 11.72
N ASN A 68 3.38 1.74 11.39
CA ASN A 68 2.09 2.36 11.10
C ASN A 68 1.71 2.03 9.65
N TYR A 69 1.36 0.77 9.41
CA TYR A 69 1.00 0.28 8.09
C TYR A 69 -0.41 0.71 7.71
N ASP A 70 -0.61 0.94 6.42
CA ASP A 70 -1.92 1.20 5.84
C ASP A 70 -2.03 0.43 4.51
N ALA A 71 -3.24 -0.03 4.17
CA ALA A 71 -3.51 -0.75 2.93
C ALA A 71 -3.15 0.10 1.70
N THR A 72 -3.25 1.43 1.82
CA THR A 72 -2.96 2.37 0.74
C THR A 72 -1.47 2.54 0.44
N GLN A 73 -0.59 1.95 1.26
CA GLN A 73 0.86 1.94 1.02
C GLN A 73 1.29 0.92 -0.04
N VAL A 74 0.38 0.05 -0.49
CA VAL A 74 0.67 -0.89 -1.58
C VAL A 74 0.64 -0.11 -2.91
N PRO A 75 1.74 -0.10 -3.69
CA PRO A 75 1.76 0.59 -4.96
C PRO A 75 0.86 -0.11 -6.00
N PRO A 76 0.39 0.61 -7.03
CA PRO A 76 -0.58 0.08 -8.00
C PRO A 76 -0.12 -1.21 -8.71
N GLU A 77 1.17 -1.33 -8.98
CA GLU A 77 1.76 -2.51 -9.64
C GLU A 77 1.60 -3.78 -8.80
N TRP A 78 1.83 -3.68 -7.48
CA TRP A 78 1.67 -4.78 -6.54
C TRP A 78 0.22 -4.97 -6.10
N HIS A 79 -0.58 -3.92 -6.13
CA HIS A 79 -2.02 -3.99 -5.84
C HIS A 79 -2.74 -4.95 -6.79
N GLN A 80 -2.45 -4.90 -8.10
CA GLN A 80 -3.06 -5.81 -9.07
C GLN A 80 -2.76 -7.28 -8.76
N TRP A 81 -1.49 -7.59 -8.46
CA TRP A 81 -1.05 -8.93 -8.11
C TRP A 81 -1.63 -9.41 -6.77
N LEU A 82 -1.60 -8.56 -5.74
CA LEU A 82 -2.11 -8.88 -4.41
C LEU A 82 -3.62 -9.19 -4.44
N HIS A 83 -4.39 -8.43 -5.22
CA HIS A 83 -5.83 -8.62 -5.38
C HIS A 83 -6.23 -9.65 -6.45
N LYS A 84 -5.27 -10.42 -6.98
CA LYS A 84 -5.51 -11.46 -8.01
C LYS A 84 -6.20 -10.93 -9.27
N ILE A 85 -6.00 -9.66 -9.60
CA ILE A 85 -6.43 -9.10 -10.88
C ILE A 85 -5.57 -9.68 -12.01
N THR A 86 -4.29 -9.91 -11.72
CA THR A 86 -3.33 -10.59 -12.59
C THR A 86 -2.57 -11.67 -11.80
N ASP A 87 -2.12 -12.71 -12.52
CA ASP A 87 -1.21 -13.72 -11.99
C ASP A 87 0.26 -13.33 -12.14
N ASP A 88 0.55 -12.36 -13.00
CA ASP A 88 1.91 -11.92 -13.28
C ASP A 88 2.47 -11.07 -12.14
N VAL A 89 3.71 -11.35 -11.76
CA VAL A 89 4.46 -10.52 -10.81
C VAL A 89 4.80 -9.19 -11.50
N PRO A 90 4.65 -8.04 -10.82
CA PRO A 90 4.99 -6.76 -11.40
C PRO A 90 6.47 -6.72 -11.79
N SER A 91 6.71 -6.53 -13.08
CA SER A 91 8.03 -6.37 -13.67
C SER A 91 7.95 -5.33 -14.78
N GLU A 92 9.07 -4.72 -15.18
CA GLU A 92 9.10 -3.74 -16.28
C GLU A 92 8.57 -4.31 -17.60
N LYS A 93 8.67 -5.64 -17.80
CA LYS A 93 8.12 -6.32 -18.99
C LYS A 93 6.61 -6.46 -18.93
N THR A 94 6.07 -6.68 -17.73
CA THR A 94 4.63 -6.89 -17.51
C THR A 94 3.88 -5.55 -17.45
N LEU A 95 4.49 -4.53 -16.86
CA LEU A 95 3.88 -3.23 -16.58
C LEU A 95 4.84 -2.08 -16.96
N PRO A 96 4.88 -1.69 -18.25
CA PRO A 96 5.72 -0.59 -18.70
C PRO A 96 5.24 0.74 -18.11
N LYS A 97 6.14 1.49 -17.47
CA LYS A 97 5.83 2.80 -16.88
C LYS A 97 5.76 3.88 -17.96
N GLN A 98 4.63 4.58 -18.01
CA GLN A 98 4.45 5.73 -18.90
C GLN A 98 5.17 6.97 -18.35
N PHE A 99 5.53 7.91 -19.21
CA PHE A 99 6.35 9.07 -18.84
C PHE A 99 5.70 10.01 -17.81
N PHE A 100 4.36 10.01 -17.73
CA PHE A 100 3.59 10.87 -16.82
C PHE A 100 3.28 10.20 -15.47
N VAL A 101 3.77 8.98 -15.23
CA VAL A 101 3.48 8.25 -14.00
C VAL A 101 4.29 8.83 -12.85
N THR A 102 3.58 9.35 -11.86
CA THR A 102 4.15 9.81 -10.58
C THR A 102 4.34 8.62 -9.63
N PRO A 103 5.34 8.65 -8.73
CA PRO A 103 5.45 7.66 -7.65
C PRO A 103 4.15 7.57 -6.83
N SER A 104 3.79 6.36 -6.39
CA SER A 104 2.60 6.18 -5.57
C SER A 104 2.84 6.75 -4.16
N VAL A 105 1.81 7.46 -3.70
CA VAL A 105 1.74 8.09 -2.38
C VAL A 105 0.60 7.43 -1.61
N GLU A 106 0.84 7.17 -0.32
CA GLU A 106 -0.19 6.65 0.59
C GLU A 106 -1.34 7.63 0.76
N ASN A 107 -2.48 7.15 1.28
CA ASN A 107 -3.61 8.02 1.56
C ASN A 107 -3.27 8.96 2.74
N VAL A 108 -3.32 10.25 2.45
CA VAL A 108 -2.99 11.32 3.40
C VAL A 108 -4.23 11.95 4.06
N THR A 109 -5.38 11.28 4.00
CA THR A 109 -6.62 11.71 4.67
C THR A 109 -6.40 11.89 6.19
N GLY A 110 -6.98 12.93 6.78
CA GLY A 110 -6.79 13.25 8.21
C GLY A 110 -5.43 13.87 8.56
N SER A 111 -4.50 13.97 7.62
CA SER A 111 -3.23 14.68 7.80
C SER A 111 -3.29 16.12 7.27
N ARG A 112 -2.22 16.90 7.49
CA ARG A 112 -2.05 18.22 6.86
C ARG A 112 -2.03 18.16 5.33
N GLY A 113 -1.64 17.02 4.75
CA GLY A 113 -1.60 16.80 3.30
C GLY A 113 -2.92 16.35 2.69
N ALA A 114 -4.01 16.28 3.46
CA ALA A 114 -5.31 15.85 2.95
C ALA A 114 -5.78 16.72 1.77
N PHE A 115 -6.36 16.06 0.77
CA PHE A 115 -6.89 16.75 -0.41
C PHE A 115 -7.99 17.73 -0.01
N ARG A 116 -7.83 19.00 -0.42
CA ARG A 116 -8.83 20.05 -0.24
C ARG A 116 -9.34 20.48 -1.60
N THR A 117 -10.65 20.38 -1.78
CA THR A 117 -11.30 20.86 -3.01
C THR A 117 -11.29 22.39 -3.03
N TYR A 118 -11.20 22.93 -4.24
CA TYR A 118 -11.31 24.36 -4.50
C TYR A 118 -11.98 24.56 -5.86
N ASN A 119 -12.47 25.77 -6.11
CA ASN A 119 -12.98 26.10 -7.43
C ASN A 119 -11.81 26.25 -8.40
N THR A 120 -11.73 25.37 -9.39
CA THR A 120 -10.70 25.40 -10.43
C THR A 120 -10.96 26.48 -11.49
N THR A 121 -12.13 27.12 -11.46
CA THR A 121 -12.52 28.18 -12.39
C THR A 121 -12.22 29.57 -11.82
N THR A 122 -11.79 30.46 -12.70
CA THR A 122 -11.69 31.90 -12.40
C THR A 122 -13.09 32.51 -12.29
N PRO A 123 -13.27 33.62 -11.54
CA PRO A 123 -14.53 34.34 -11.53
C PRO A 123 -14.92 34.76 -12.95
N LYS A 124 -16.18 34.53 -13.32
CA LYS A 124 -16.69 34.88 -14.67
C LYS A 124 -16.88 36.38 -14.84
N ILE A 125 -17.11 37.09 -13.74
CA ILE A 125 -17.37 38.53 -13.71
C ILE A 125 -16.31 39.16 -12.82
N ASN A 126 -15.53 40.07 -13.40
CA ASN A 126 -14.53 40.84 -12.66
C ASN A 126 -15.17 42.12 -12.12
N PRO A 127 -15.10 42.39 -10.81
CA PRO A 127 -15.62 43.62 -10.25
C PRO A 127 -14.77 44.81 -10.70
N TRP A 128 -15.39 45.99 -10.78
CA TRP A 128 -14.64 47.23 -10.96
C TRP A 128 -13.76 47.48 -9.74
N ASN A 129 -12.45 47.66 -9.96
CA ASN A 129 -11.51 48.05 -8.91
C ASN A 129 -11.37 49.57 -8.93
N GLY A 130 -11.91 50.25 -7.91
CA GLY A 130 -11.99 51.70 -7.87
C GLY A 130 -10.62 52.36 -7.71
N GLY A 131 -10.17 53.07 -8.75
CA GLY A 131 -9.03 53.98 -8.66
C GLY A 131 -9.47 55.36 -8.21
N VAL A 132 -8.93 55.86 -7.08
CA VAL A 132 -9.18 57.24 -6.64
C VAL A 132 -8.27 58.18 -7.42
N LYS A 133 -8.83 59.02 -8.29
CA LYS A 133 -8.08 60.12 -8.95
C LYS A 133 -8.25 61.41 -8.13
N GLN A 134 -7.15 62.11 -7.85
CA GLN A 134 -7.21 63.44 -7.24
C GLN A 134 -7.84 64.44 -8.23
N ARG A 135 -8.66 65.37 -7.72
CA ARG A 135 -9.20 66.47 -8.54
C ARG A 135 -8.12 67.52 -8.72
N GLU A 136 -7.74 67.79 -9.96
CA GLU A 136 -6.89 68.95 -10.31
C GLU A 136 -7.77 70.20 -10.25
N GLY A 137 -7.32 71.19 -9.48
CA GLY A 137 -8.00 72.47 -9.27
C GLY A 137 -7.59 73.53 -10.28
#